data_AF-A0A5Q4Z746-F1
#
_entry.id   AF-A0A5Q4Z746-F1
#
_cell.length_a   1.000
_cell.length_b   1.000
_cell.length_c   1.000
_cell.angle_alpha   90.00
_cell.angle_beta   90.00
_cell.angle_gamma   90.00
#
_symmetry.space_group_name_H-M   'P 1'
#
loop_
_entity.id
_entity.type
_entity.pdbx_description
1 polymer ?
#
loop_
_entity_poly.entity_id
_entity_poly.type
_entity_poly.pdbx_seq_one_letter_code
_entity_poly.pdbx_strand_id
1 'polypeptide(L)'
;MNEPESGFQSSIIYERLSKACSDKRAKADIADAVGWGVDMLDKVKNNCAGIPIDRIPALFKALGLVVATTEYMDYLARGNVIGSNCHCARMNMGECGRR
;
A
#
# COMPACT_ATOMS: atom_id res chain seq x y z
N MET A 1 18.15 27.09 -2.38
CA MET A 1 17.57 25.99 -3.17
C MET A 1 17.27 24.88 -2.18
N ASN A 2 16.03 24.73 -1.77
CA ASN A 2 15.65 23.63 -0.89
C ASN A 2 15.55 22.38 -1.78
N GLU A 3 16.43 21.40 -1.55
CA GLU A 3 16.27 20.06 -2.12
C GLU A 3 14.92 19.50 -1.63
N PRO A 4 14.05 18.97 -2.52
CA PRO A 4 12.80 18.39 -2.09
C PRO A 4 13.12 17.16 -1.22
N GLU A 5 12.64 17.17 0.02
CA GLU A 5 12.90 16.11 0.98
C GLU A 5 12.52 14.72 0.42
N SER A 6 13.45 13.79 0.61
CA SER A 6 13.54 12.40 0.16
C SER A 6 12.38 11.43 0.52
N GLY A 7 11.22 11.94 0.97
CA GLY A 7 10.12 11.11 1.49
C GLY A 7 9.52 10.11 0.50
N PHE A 8 9.68 10.34 -0.81
CA PHE A 8 9.22 9.42 -1.85
C PHE A 8 10.01 8.10 -1.87
N GLN A 9 11.34 8.17 -1.70
CA GLN A 9 12.22 6.99 -1.75
C GLN A 9 12.07 6.09 -0.53
N SER A 10 11.52 6.60 0.56
CA SER A 10 11.14 5.84 1.76
C SER A 10 9.69 5.30 1.73
N SER A 11 8.94 5.53 0.65
CA SER A 11 7.55 5.06 0.59
C SER A 11 7.46 3.55 0.32
N ILE A 12 6.48 2.88 0.94
CA ILE A 12 6.22 1.46 0.68
C ILE A 12 5.96 1.16 -0.79
N ILE A 13 5.38 2.12 -1.53
CA ILE A 13 5.14 1.99 -2.97
C ILE A 13 6.47 1.91 -3.71
N TYR A 14 7.40 2.82 -3.42
CA TYR A 14 8.72 2.83 -4.04
C TYR A 14 9.52 1.57 -3.70
N GLU A 15 9.51 1.13 -2.43
CA GLU A 15 10.21 -0.09 -2.01
C GLU A 15 9.69 -1.32 -2.76
N ARG A 16 8.36 -1.49 -2.83
CA ARG A 16 7.73 -2.63 -3.51
C ARG A 16 8.00 -2.62 -5.01
N LEU A 17 7.88 -1.45 -5.64
CA LEU A 17 8.16 -1.30 -7.07
C LEU A 17 9.65 -1.52 -7.37
N SER A 18 10.55 -1.03 -6.52
CA SER A 18 11.99 -1.24 -6.66
C SER A 18 12.37 -2.71 -6.54
N LYS A 19 11.79 -3.41 -5.56
CA LYS A 19 11.95 -4.86 -5.41
C LYS A 19 11.43 -5.61 -6.64
N ALA A 20 10.25 -5.25 -7.13
CA ALA A 20 9.69 -5.82 -8.36
C ALA A 20 10.61 -5.62 -9.56
N CYS A 21 11.12 -4.40 -9.78
CA CYS A 21 12.03 -4.11 -10.89
C CYS A 21 13.38 -4.84 -10.81
N SER A 22 13.81 -5.28 -9.61
CA SER A 22 15.06 -6.02 -9.43
C SER A 22 14.97 -7.50 -9.86
N ASP A 23 13.76 -8.07 -9.94
CA ASP A 23 13.51 -9.44 -10.39
C ASP A 23 12.83 -9.43 -11.76
N LYS A 24 13.49 -10.02 -12.77
CA LYS A 24 12.98 -10.08 -14.14
C LYS A 24 11.61 -10.77 -14.25
N ARG A 25 11.37 -11.82 -13.46
CA ARG A 25 10.10 -12.57 -13.50
C ARG A 25 8.99 -11.76 -12.86
N ALA A 26 9.22 -11.30 -11.62
CA ALA A 26 8.24 -10.48 -10.91
C ALA A 26 7.85 -9.22 -11.70
N LYS A 27 8.83 -8.58 -12.33
CA LYS A 27 8.62 -7.42 -13.19
C LYS A 27 7.75 -7.75 -14.42
N ALA A 28 7.98 -8.89 -15.07
CA ALA A 28 7.17 -9.32 -16.20
C ALA A 28 5.73 -9.66 -15.76
N ASP A 29 5.58 -10.37 -14.64
CA ASP A 29 4.26 -10.74 -14.10
C ASP A 29 3.43 -9.51 -13.73
N ILE A 30 4.06 -8.50 -13.10
CA ILE A 30 3.40 -7.24 -12.76
C ILE A 30 3.07 -6.45 -14.02
N ALA A 31 3.97 -6.39 -15.01
CA ALA A 31 3.71 -5.71 -16.26
C ALA A 31 2.51 -6.32 -16.99
N ASP A 32 2.42 -7.65 -17.05
CA ASP A 32 1.29 -8.38 -17.64
C ASP A 32 -0.02 -8.13 -16.86
N ALA A 33 0.01 -8.25 -15.53
CA ALA A 33 -1.15 -8.00 -14.68
C ALA A 33 -1.70 -6.57 -14.79
N VAL A 34 -0.84 -5.59 -15.05
CA VAL A 34 -1.21 -4.19 -15.25
C VAL A 34 -1.56 -3.89 -16.72
N GLY A 35 -1.16 -4.74 -17.67
CA GLY A 35 -1.30 -4.54 -19.11
C GLY A 35 -0.32 -3.52 -19.68
N TRP A 36 0.92 -3.54 -19.20
CA TRP A 36 2.01 -2.65 -19.60
C TRP A 36 3.18 -3.41 -20.23
N GLY A 37 4.00 -2.68 -20.99
CA GLY A 37 5.34 -3.12 -21.33
C GLY A 37 6.24 -3.15 -20.08
N VAL A 38 7.19 -4.09 -20.04
CA VAL A 38 8.12 -4.29 -18.93
C VAL A 38 8.97 -3.03 -18.66
N ASP A 39 9.26 -2.24 -19.69
CA ASP A 39 10.01 -0.99 -19.61
C ASP A 39 9.22 0.14 -18.92
N MET A 40 7.88 0.08 -18.93
CA MET A 40 7.02 1.07 -18.30
C MET A 40 7.21 1.11 -16.78
N LEU A 41 7.46 -0.04 -16.15
CA LEU A 41 7.70 -0.12 -14.71
C LEU A 41 8.96 0.65 -14.28
N ASP A 42 10.03 0.63 -15.08
CA ASP A 42 11.22 1.43 -14.79
C ASP A 42 10.99 2.92 -14.98
N LYS A 43 10.23 3.30 -16.03
CA LYS A 43 9.86 4.70 -16.27
C LYS A 43 9.03 5.26 -15.11
N VAL A 44 8.06 4.50 -14.62
CA VAL A 44 7.25 4.89 -13.45
C VAL A 44 8.13 5.00 -12.20
N LYS A 45 8.98 4.00 -11.93
CA LYS A 45 9.90 4.01 -10.78
C LYS A 45 10.85 5.22 -10.79
N ASN A 46 11.35 5.59 -11.97
CA ASN A 46 12.29 6.70 -12.15
C ASN A 46 11.59 8.05 -12.35
N ASN A 47 10.28 8.15 -12.10
CA ASN A 47 9.48 9.36 -12.29
C ASN A 47 9.49 9.92 -13.72
N CYS A 48 9.77 9.08 -14.72
CA CYS A 48 9.74 9.43 -16.14
C CYS A 48 8.36 9.19 -16.78
N ALA A 49 7.42 8.55 -16.07
CA ALA A 49 6.06 8.32 -16.55
C ALA A 49 5.05 8.32 -15.39
N GLY A 50 3.84 8.79 -15.67
CA GLY A 50 2.71 8.72 -14.74
C GLY A 50 1.97 7.39 -14.79
N ILE A 51 1.08 7.17 -13.82
CA ILE A 51 0.19 5.99 -13.75
C ILE A 51 -1.23 6.43 -14.10
N PRO A 52 -1.83 5.91 -15.19
CA PRO A 52 -3.25 6.10 -15.48
C PRO A 52 -4.13 5.62 -14.32
N ILE A 53 -5.18 6.38 -13.99
CA ILE A 53 -6.01 6.15 -12.81
C ILE A 53 -6.65 4.75 -12.82
N ASP A 54 -7.09 4.28 -13.99
CA ASP A 54 -7.67 2.95 -14.20
C ASP A 54 -6.69 1.80 -13.92
N ARG A 55 -5.38 2.07 -13.97
CA ARG A 55 -4.32 1.07 -13.74
C ARG A 55 -3.82 1.03 -12.31
N ILE A 56 -4.11 2.05 -11.50
CA ILE A 56 -3.69 2.11 -10.08
C ILE A 56 -4.16 0.88 -9.29
N PRO A 57 -5.44 0.43 -9.38
CA PRO A 57 -5.90 -0.73 -8.61
C PRO A 57 -5.17 -2.02 -9.01
N ALA A 58 -4.94 -2.23 -10.31
CA ALA A 58 -4.23 -3.40 -10.82
C ALA A 58 -2.77 -3.41 -10.36
N LEU A 59 -2.09 -2.25 -10.42
CA LEU A 59 -0.71 -2.11 -9.97
C LEU A 59 -0.58 -2.39 -8.48
N PHE A 60 -1.42 -1.79 -7.64
CA PHE A 60 -1.38 -2.01 -6.20
C PHE A 60 -1.65 -3.47 -5.84
N LYS A 61 -2.65 -4.10 -6.47
CA LYS A 61 -2.91 -5.53 -6.29
C LYS A 61 -1.69 -6.39 -6.67
N ALA A 62 -1.07 -6.11 -7.81
CA ALA A 62 0.11 -6.84 -8.28
C ALA A 62 1.34 -6.66 -7.37
N LEU A 63 1.45 -5.51 -6.70
CA LEU A 63 2.48 -5.24 -5.67
C LEU A 63 2.14 -5.83 -4.28
N GLY A 64 0.97 -6.47 -4.13
CA GLY A 64 0.49 -7.00 -2.85
C GLY A 64 0.04 -5.91 -1.88
N LEU A 65 -0.44 -4.79 -2.40
CA LEU A 65 -0.94 -3.64 -1.64
C LEU A 65 -2.46 -3.53 -1.78
N VAL A 66 -3.09 -3.00 -0.73
CA VAL A 66 -4.52 -2.67 -0.69
C VAL A 66 -4.67 -1.21 -0.30
N VAL A 67 -5.63 -0.53 -0.92
CA VAL A 67 -6.03 0.83 -0.55
C VAL A 67 -7.23 0.73 0.36
N ALA A 68 -7.13 1.35 1.52
CA ALA A 68 -8.24 1.54 2.43
C ALA A 68 -8.34 3.03 2.78
N THR A 69 -9.51 3.45 3.25
CA THR A 69 -9.67 4.81 3.79
C THR A 69 -8.89 4.94 5.09
N THR A 70 -8.40 6.15 5.36
CA THR A 70 -7.77 6.47 6.65
C THR A 70 -8.72 6.17 7.81
N GLU A 71 -10.00 6.52 7.66
CA GLU A 71 -11.03 6.24 8.65
C GLU A 71 -11.18 4.73 8.96
N TYR A 72 -11.11 3.87 7.95
CA TYR A 72 -11.14 2.42 8.16
C TYR A 72 -9.93 1.94 8.95
N MET A 73 -8.74 2.46 8.64
CA MET A 73 -7.52 2.12 9.37
C MET A 73 -7.57 2.65 10.81
N ASP A 74 -8.12 3.84 11.04
CA ASP A 74 -8.32 4.41 12.38
C ASP A 74 -9.34 3.62 13.20
N TYR A 75 -10.39 3.11 12.55
CA TYR A 75 -11.34 2.19 13.16
C TYR A 75 -10.66 0.88 13.59
N LEU A 76 -9.85 0.26 12.73
CA LEU A 76 -9.08 -0.93 13.07
C LEU A 76 -8.09 -0.68 14.21
N ALA A 77 -7.39 0.45 14.21
CA ALA A 77 -6.46 0.81 15.27
C ALA A 77 -7.18 0.94 16.62
N ARG A 78 -8.33 1.64 16.66
CA ARG A 78 -9.16 1.73 17.86
C ARG A 78 -9.66 0.36 18.32
N GLY A 79 -10.15 -0.47 17.39
CA GLY A 79 -10.58 -1.83 17.69
C GLY A 79 -9.47 -2.68 18.31
N ASN A 80 -8.24 -2.57 17.80
CA ASN A 80 -7.08 -3.29 18.36
C ASN A 80 -6.72 -2.83 19.78
N VAL A 81 -6.79 -1.53 20.07
CA VAL A 81 -6.57 -1.00 21.43
C VAL A 81 -7.64 -1.52 22.39
N ILE A 82 -8.92 -1.41 22.01
CA ILE A 82 -10.04 -1.85 22.84
C ILE A 82 -10.00 -3.37 23.05
N GLY A 83 -9.81 -4.15 21.99
CA GLY A 83 -9.74 -5.61 22.05
C GLY A 83 -8.55 -6.09 22.87
N SER A 84 -7.39 -5.43 22.78
CA SER A 84 -6.22 -5.81 23.60
C SER A 84 -6.41 -5.49 25.08
N ASN A 85 -7.08 -4.38 25.39
CA ASN A 85 -7.19 -3.87 26.77
C ASN A 85 -8.49 -4.26 27.49
N CYS A 86 -9.52 -4.72 26.77
CA CYS A 86 -10.82 -5.05 27.36
C CYS A 86 -11.22 -6.51 27.16
N HIS A 87 -11.31 -7.27 28.26
CA HIS A 87 -11.78 -8.65 28.24
C HIS A 87 -13.23 -8.78 27.71
N CYS A 88 -14.13 -7.90 28.14
CA CYS A 88 -15.52 -7.89 27.70
C CYS A 88 -15.64 -7.71 26.18
N ALA A 89 -14.84 -6.82 25.59
CA ALA A 89 -14.85 -6.58 24.15
C ALA A 89 -14.38 -7.83 23.37
N ARG A 90 -13.35 -8.54 23.88
CA ARG A 90 -12.89 -9.81 23.28
C ARG A 90 -13.94 -10.92 23.34
N MET A 91 -14.76 -10.92 24.39
CA MET A 91 -15.85 -11.88 24.56
C MET A 91 -17.14 -11.45 23.85
N ASN A 92 -17.09 -10.43 22.97
CA ASN A 92 -18.25 -9.85 22.29
C ASN A 92 -19.33 -9.30 23.24
N MET A 93 -18.95 -8.89 24.45
CA MET A 93 -19.86 -8.36 25.49
C MET A 93 -19.85 -6.82 25.55
N GLY A 94 -19.15 -6.14 24.64
CA GLY A 94 -18.99 -4.68 24.62
C GLY A 94 -17.77 -4.17 25.41
N GLU A 95 -17.52 -2.86 25.33
CA GLU A 95 -16.37 -2.21 25.97
C GLU A 95 -16.63 -1.92 27.45
N CYS A 96 -15.66 -2.29 28.29
CA CYS A 96 -15.64 -2.12 29.74
C CYS A 96 -15.41 -0.66 30.10
N GLY A 97 -16.45 0.17 29.95
CA GLY A 97 -16.39 1.61 30.19
C GLY A 97 -17.50 2.42 29.51
N ARG A 98 -18.30 1.82 28.60
CA ARG A 98 -19.54 2.46 28.14
C ARG A 98 -20.56 2.42 29.30
N ARG A 99 -20.76 3.57 29.93
CA ARG A 99 -21.98 3.90 30.69
C ARG A 99 -23.08 4.32 29.71
#